data_AF-A0A7U9QZM6-F1
#
_entry.id   AF-A0A7U9QZM6-F1
#
_cell.length_a   1.000
_cell.length_b   1.000
_cell.length_c   1.000
_cell.angle_alpha   90.00
_cell.angle_beta   90.00
_cell.angle_gamma   90.00
#
_symmetry.space_group_name_H-M   'P 1'
#
loop_
_entity.id
_entity.type
_entity.pdbx_description
1 polymer ?
#
loop_
_entity_poly.entity_id
_entity_poly.type
_entity_poly.pdbx_seq_one_letter_code
_entity_poly.pdbx_strand_id
1 'polypeptide(L)'
;MKIFDFFKKIFTPKNRRKAQEGEWENLVNARAGVDFEQEEERSRYVTDCLEQIAEVSRELEMLQGEYSRVTAYLTDLEELEALPEQEKESLEIIARKLQNMEREYEDFTHRKNRMDDAVYYQFKNRETELEEGIEKIRKTENYGVLVKQDMQRLEGERLAYEYRKNELHGMMENLRGMAVIFLTALVICLGLLAALQFGLHMQTQVGYFIAVLAAALALTILAVKYMDADREMARVLRDARRLVKLQNKVKIRYVNNKNLLDYYYIKYDVDSGKKLEKLYHQYLEEKEQRKQFAETEARREYYHKQLLAQLGRYRIRYPDQLSGNVTVILDHREQVERRHELILRRQSLRKQMDYNNTVAGEAKQEIKDIVMAYPRYAAEITEMVDRYDSVYRS
;
A
#
# COMPACT_ATOMS: atom_id res chain seq x y z
N MET A 1 9.05 -17.19 37.14
CA MET A 1 7.94 -17.41 38.10
C MET A 1 6.79 -16.41 37.89
N LYS A 2 6.24 -16.34 36.66
CA LYS A 2 5.06 -15.50 36.31
C LYS A 2 4.12 -16.18 35.28
N ILE A 3 4.59 -17.21 34.59
CA ILE A 3 3.82 -18.01 33.62
C ILE A 3 2.96 -19.06 34.33
N PHE A 4 3.45 -19.62 35.44
CA PHE A 4 2.72 -20.62 36.23
C PHE A 4 1.45 -20.06 36.90
N ASP A 5 1.44 -18.78 37.30
CA ASP A 5 0.25 -18.12 37.87
C ASP A 5 -0.81 -17.78 36.80
N PHE A 6 -0.40 -17.61 35.54
CA PHE A 6 -1.31 -17.36 34.42
C PHE A 6 -2.12 -18.62 34.08
N PHE A 7 -1.45 -19.79 34.01
CA PHE A 7 -2.12 -21.07 33.78
C PHE A 7 -2.98 -21.53 34.96
N LYS A 8 -2.60 -21.20 36.21
CA LYS A 8 -3.43 -21.53 37.38
C LYS A 8 -4.75 -20.75 37.42
N LYS A 9 -4.81 -19.57 36.79
CA LYS A 9 -6.01 -18.71 36.67
C LYS A 9 -6.97 -19.15 35.56
N ILE A 10 -6.49 -19.90 34.57
CA ILE A 10 -7.30 -20.50 33.49
C ILE A 10 -7.89 -21.85 33.95
N PHE A 11 -7.19 -22.57 34.84
CA PHE A 11 -7.59 -23.90 35.33
C PHE A 11 -8.20 -23.91 36.74
N THR A 12 -8.56 -22.76 37.32
CA THR A 12 -9.33 -22.75 38.58
C THR A 12 -10.83 -22.94 38.28
N PRO A 13 -11.50 -23.97 38.81
CA PRO A 13 -12.93 -24.14 38.59
C PRO A 13 -13.66 -22.96 39.22
N LYS A 14 -14.44 -22.25 38.39
CA LYS A 14 -15.27 -21.10 38.78
C LYS A 14 -16.49 -21.57 39.59
N ASN A 15 -16.26 -22.26 40.71
CA ASN A 15 -17.26 -22.87 41.58
C ASN A 15 -17.87 -21.88 42.60
N ARG A 16 -17.92 -20.57 42.28
CA ARG A 16 -18.62 -19.58 43.13
C ARG A 16 -19.70 -18.77 42.41
N ARG A 17 -19.94 -18.99 41.11
CA ARG A 17 -21.09 -18.40 40.39
C ARG A 17 -22.21 -19.40 40.07
N LYS A 18 -21.87 -20.70 39.96
CA LYS A 18 -22.87 -21.76 39.78
C LYS A 18 -23.86 -21.93 40.94
N ALA A 19 -23.51 -21.46 42.14
CA ALA A 19 -24.39 -21.57 43.31
C ALA A 19 -25.59 -20.62 43.27
N GLN A 20 -25.56 -19.59 42.42
CA GLN A 20 -26.67 -18.65 42.25
C GLN A 20 -27.42 -18.87 40.93
N GLU A 21 -26.81 -19.54 39.94
CA GLU A 21 -27.46 -19.91 38.66
C GLU A 21 -28.49 -21.04 38.85
N GLY A 22 -28.25 -21.99 39.76
CA GLY A 22 -29.13 -23.14 39.99
C GLY A 22 -30.50 -22.82 40.61
N GLU A 23 -30.72 -21.61 41.15
CA GLU A 23 -32.05 -21.18 41.62
C GLU A 23 -32.95 -20.66 40.48
N TRP A 24 -32.36 -20.14 39.39
CA TRP A 24 -33.10 -19.65 38.22
C TRP A 24 -33.44 -20.74 37.20
N GLU A 25 -32.81 -21.92 37.30
CA GLU A 25 -33.06 -23.06 36.40
C GLU A 25 -34.41 -23.75 36.67
N ASN A 26 -35.02 -23.52 37.85
CA ASN A 26 -36.35 -24.03 38.21
C ASN A 26 -37.42 -22.95 38.04
N LEU A 27 -37.84 -22.69 36.80
CA LEU A 27 -39.06 -21.92 36.52
C LEU A 27 -40.30 -22.81 36.69
N VAL A 28 -40.57 -23.20 37.93
CA VAL A 28 -41.89 -23.67 38.34
C VAL A 28 -42.55 -22.50 39.01
N ASN A 29 -43.57 -21.91 38.36
CA ASN A 29 -44.40 -20.87 38.96
C ASN A 29 -44.87 -21.37 40.33
N ALA A 30 -44.28 -20.86 41.41
CA ALA A 30 -44.60 -21.36 42.73
C ALA A 30 -46.09 -21.09 42.99
N ARG A 31 -46.90 -22.15 43.02
CA ARG A 31 -48.33 -22.12 43.39
C ARG A 31 -48.57 -21.46 44.77
N ALA A 32 -47.51 -21.31 45.55
CA ALA A 32 -47.48 -20.64 46.84
C ALA A 32 -47.77 -19.14 46.70
N GLY A 33 -49.01 -18.75 46.99
CA GLY A 33 -49.43 -17.34 47.14
C GLY A 33 -50.47 -16.85 46.14
N VAL A 34 -51.02 -17.72 45.28
CA VAL A 34 -52.08 -17.37 44.32
C VAL A 34 -53.44 -17.74 44.89
N ASP A 35 -54.38 -16.78 44.93
CA ASP A 35 -55.78 -17.04 45.28
C ASP A 35 -56.59 -17.41 44.02
N PHE A 36 -56.82 -18.71 43.82
CA PHE A 36 -57.55 -19.23 42.67
C PHE A 36 -59.06 -18.95 42.69
N GLU A 37 -59.61 -18.45 43.81
CA GLU A 37 -60.99 -17.96 43.87
C GLU A 37 -61.13 -16.58 43.19
N GLN A 38 -60.05 -15.79 43.12
CA GLN A 38 -60.03 -14.53 42.40
C GLN A 38 -59.79 -14.74 40.90
N GLU A 39 -60.73 -14.26 40.07
CA GLU A 39 -60.69 -14.42 38.61
C GLU A 39 -59.44 -13.83 37.96
N GLU A 40 -59.00 -12.65 38.40
CA GLU A 40 -57.81 -11.99 37.86
C GLU A 40 -56.51 -12.77 38.15
N GLU A 41 -56.35 -13.30 39.38
CA GLU A 41 -55.16 -14.05 39.76
C GLU A 41 -55.12 -15.43 39.10
N ARG A 42 -56.26 -16.12 39.03
CA ARG A 42 -56.41 -17.39 38.31
C ARG A 42 -56.13 -17.23 36.82
N SER A 43 -56.75 -16.23 36.18
CA SER A 43 -56.56 -15.98 34.75
C SER A 43 -55.11 -15.63 34.47
N ARG A 44 -54.49 -14.77 35.28
CA ARG A 44 -53.08 -14.40 35.10
C ARG A 44 -52.15 -15.60 35.21
N TYR A 45 -52.33 -16.43 36.22
CA TYR A 45 -51.48 -17.61 36.41
C TYR A 45 -51.63 -18.64 35.27
N VAL A 46 -52.86 -18.88 34.80
CA VAL A 46 -53.12 -19.76 33.64
C VAL A 46 -52.52 -19.17 32.36
N THR A 47 -52.63 -17.86 32.15
CA THR A 47 -51.99 -17.16 31.02
C THR A 47 -50.47 -17.26 31.08
N ASP A 48 -49.84 -17.07 32.24
CA ASP A 48 -48.39 -17.19 32.42
C ASP A 48 -47.89 -18.62 32.07
N CYS A 49 -48.63 -19.66 32.49
CA CYS A 49 -48.32 -21.05 32.10
C CYS A 49 -48.48 -21.28 30.59
N LEU A 50 -49.48 -20.67 29.95
CA LEU A 50 -49.70 -20.75 28.50
C LEU A 50 -48.61 -20.00 27.71
N GLU A 51 -48.17 -18.84 28.19
CA GLU A 51 -47.04 -18.08 27.64
C GLU A 51 -45.74 -18.88 27.72
N GLN A 52 -45.46 -19.50 28.87
CA GLN A 52 -44.30 -20.37 29.06
C GLN A 52 -44.34 -21.56 28.08
N ILE A 53 -45.49 -22.20 27.89
CA ILE A 53 -45.64 -23.29 26.91
C ILE A 53 -45.37 -22.78 25.48
N ALA A 54 -45.86 -21.60 25.10
CA ALA A 54 -45.66 -21.05 23.76
C ALA A 54 -44.23 -20.60 23.49
N GLU A 55 -43.55 -19.98 24.45
CA GLU A 55 -42.14 -19.61 24.34
C GLU A 55 -41.27 -20.86 24.17
N VAL A 56 -41.45 -21.84 25.05
CA VAL A 56 -40.74 -23.11 25.00
C VAL A 56 -41.01 -23.88 23.72
N SER A 57 -42.25 -23.86 23.21
CA SER A 57 -42.59 -24.53 21.95
C SER A 57 -41.87 -23.90 20.74
N ARG A 58 -41.79 -22.56 20.66
CA ARG A 58 -41.03 -21.87 19.61
C ARG A 58 -39.54 -22.19 19.68
N GLU A 59 -38.97 -22.21 20.89
CA GLU A 59 -37.59 -22.61 21.10
C GLU A 59 -37.34 -24.06 20.69
N LEU A 60 -38.25 -24.98 21.02
CA LEU A 60 -38.16 -26.39 20.61
C LEU A 60 -38.14 -26.53 19.09
N GLU A 61 -38.96 -25.80 18.35
CA GLU A 61 -38.94 -25.81 16.88
C GLU A 61 -37.59 -25.35 16.30
N MET A 62 -37.04 -24.26 16.85
CA MET A 62 -35.71 -23.76 16.44
C MET A 62 -34.61 -24.77 16.76
N LEU A 63 -34.59 -25.31 17.99
CA LEU A 63 -33.63 -26.31 18.44
C LEU A 63 -33.73 -27.59 17.63
N GLN A 64 -34.94 -28.03 17.29
CA GLN A 64 -35.17 -29.21 16.45
C GLN A 64 -34.70 -28.97 15.01
N GLY A 65 -34.89 -27.76 14.48
CA GLY A 65 -34.32 -27.32 13.21
C GLY A 65 -32.78 -27.43 13.21
N GLU A 66 -32.11 -26.85 14.21
CA GLU A 66 -30.65 -26.97 14.36
C GLU A 66 -30.19 -28.42 14.56
N TYR A 67 -30.89 -29.18 15.40
CA TYR A 67 -30.58 -30.58 15.68
C TYR A 67 -30.65 -31.43 14.41
N SER A 68 -31.66 -31.20 13.57
CA SER A 68 -31.81 -31.90 12.30
C SER A 68 -30.67 -31.57 11.32
N ARG A 69 -30.22 -30.31 11.28
CA ARG A 69 -29.06 -29.88 10.48
C ARG A 69 -27.76 -30.52 10.98
N VAL A 70 -27.49 -30.44 12.27
CA VAL A 70 -26.28 -31.04 12.89
C VAL A 70 -26.26 -32.55 12.68
N THR A 71 -27.41 -33.22 12.80
CA THR A 71 -27.54 -34.66 12.55
C THR A 71 -27.27 -34.98 11.09
N ALA A 72 -27.84 -34.21 10.16
CA ALA A 72 -27.56 -34.39 8.74
C ALA A 72 -26.09 -34.16 8.40
N TYR A 73 -25.41 -33.17 9.00
CA TYR A 73 -23.96 -32.99 8.81
C TYR A 73 -23.13 -34.17 9.35
N LEU A 74 -23.52 -34.74 10.50
CA LEU A 74 -22.88 -35.95 11.01
C LEU A 74 -23.06 -37.11 10.04
N THR A 75 -24.27 -37.29 9.51
CA THR A 75 -24.54 -38.30 8.47
C THR A 75 -23.73 -38.03 7.21
N ASP A 76 -23.59 -36.78 6.77
CA ASP A 76 -22.79 -36.42 5.59
C ASP A 76 -21.29 -36.77 5.79
N LEU A 77 -20.75 -36.58 6.99
CA LEU A 77 -19.39 -37.00 7.35
C LEU A 77 -19.24 -38.52 7.39
N GLU A 78 -20.24 -39.23 7.92
CA GLU A 78 -20.26 -40.71 7.94
C GLU A 78 -20.35 -41.27 6.52
N GLU A 79 -21.18 -40.69 5.65
CA GLU A 79 -21.28 -41.06 4.23
C GLU A 79 -19.96 -40.79 3.49
N LEU A 80 -19.28 -39.67 3.79
CA LEU A 80 -17.95 -39.37 3.27
C LEU A 80 -16.90 -40.40 3.72
N GLU A 81 -16.90 -40.78 5.01
CA GLU A 81 -16.03 -41.83 5.55
C GLU A 81 -16.35 -43.22 4.99
N ALA A 82 -17.60 -43.48 4.59
CA ALA A 82 -18.05 -44.75 4.04
C ALA A 82 -17.77 -44.92 2.53
N LEU A 83 -17.31 -43.86 1.83
CA LEU A 83 -17.04 -43.93 0.40
C LEU A 83 -15.93 -44.96 0.05
N PRO A 84 -16.03 -45.64 -1.11
CA PRO A 84 -14.96 -46.47 -1.65
C PRO A 84 -13.66 -45.68 -1.82
N GLU A 85 -12.53 -46.36 -1.66
CA GLU A 85 -11.20 -45.72 -1.73
C GLU A 85 -10.95 -45.00 -3.06
N GLN A 86 -11.45 -45.55 -4.17
CA GLN A 86 -11.35 -44.95 -5.51
C GLN A 86 -12.11 -43.62 -5.61
N GLU A 87 -13.29 -43.54 -5.00
CA GLU A 87 -14.13 -42.34 -5.01
C GLU A 87 -13.56 -41.28 -4.08
N LYS A 88 -13.04 -41.70 -2.91
CA LYS A 88 -12.30 -40.82 -1.99
C LYS A 88 -11.06 -40.23 -2.63
N GLU A 89 -10.24 -41.04 -3.30
CA GLU A 89 -9.04 -40.56 -3.98
C GLU A 89 -9.40 -39.50 -5.05
N SER A 90 -10.50 -39.71 -5.77
CA SER A 90 -10.99 -38.73 -6.75
C SER A 90 -11.38 -37.39 -6.13
N LEU A 91 -12.05 -37.41 -4.96
CA LEU A 91 -12.40 -36.22 -4.19
C LEU A 91 -11.15 -35.54 -3.63
N GLU A 92 -10.21 -36.31 -3.07
CA GLU A 92 -8.95 -35.81 -2.54
C GLU A 92 -8.12 -35.09 -3.61
N ILE A 93 -8.09 -35.59 -4.85
CA ILE A 93 -7.34 -34.93 -5.94
C ILE A 93 -7.91 -33.54 -6.22
N ILE A 94 -9.23 -33.39 -6.29
CA ILE A 94 -9.88 -32.09 -6.52
C ILE A 94 -9.70 -31.18 -5.29
N ALA A 95 -9.85 -31.75 -4.11
CA ALA A 95 -9.67 -31.07 -2.84
C ALA A 95 -8.24 -30.52 -2.67
N ARG A 96 -7.19 -31.30 -2.99
CA ARG A 96 -5.79 -30.84 -2.96
C ARG A 96 -5.55 -29.69 -3.94
N LYS A 97 -6.15 -29.75 -5.13
CA LYS A 97 -6.06 -28.65 -6.11
C LYS A 97 -6.68 -27.36 -5.57
N LEU A 98 -7.86 -27.46 -4.95
CA LEU A 98 -8.53 -26.31 -4.34
C LEU A 98 -7.73 -25.71 -3.19
N GLN A 99 -7.18 -26.55 -2.29
CA GLN A 99 -6.34 -26.09 -1.18
C GLN A 99 -5.08 -25.38 -1.69
N ASN A 100 -4.43 -25.91 -2.74
CA ASN A 100 -3.26 -25.26 -3.33
C ASN A 100 -3.61 -23.91 -3.96
N MET A 101 -4.75 -23.83 -4.68
CA MET A 101 -5.23 -22.57 -5.27
C MET A 101 -5.63 -21.54 -4.20
N GLU A 102 -6.14 -21.98 -3.05
CA GLU A 102 -6.46 -21.10 -1.93
C GLU A 102 -5.20 -20.52 -1.29
N ARG A 103 -4.14 -21.33 -1.14
CA ARG A 103 -2.82 -20.81 -0.71
C ARG A 103 -2.23 -19.82 -1.71
N GLU A 104 -2.30 -20.12 -3.01
CA GLU A 104 -1.88 -19.17 -4.05
C GLU A 104 -2.66 -17.85 -4.00
N TYR A 105 -3.95 -17.92 -3.65
CA TYR A 105 -4.82 -16.76 -3.47
C TYR A 105 -4.44 -15.93 -2.23
N GLU A 106 -4.17 -16.58 -1.10
CA GLU A 106 -3.67 -15.92 0.12
C GLU A 106 -2.31 -15.26 -0.13
N ASP A 107 -1.39 -15.97 -0.81
CA ASP A 107 -0.08 -15.45 -1.18
C ASP A 107 -0.16 -14.24 -2.12
N PHE A 108 -1.18 -14.17 -2.97
CA PHE A 108 -1.42 -13.01 -3.83
C PHE A 108 -1.98 -11.82 -3.04
N THR A 109 -2.98 -12.06 -2.19
CA THR A 109 -3.67 -11.00 -1.44
C THR A 109 -2.81 -10.36 -0.34
N HIS A 110 -1.92 -11.12 0.31
CA HIS A 110 -1.09 -10.64 1.41
C HIS A 110 0.25 -10.00 0.99
N ARG A 111 0.49 -9.79 -0.31
CA ARG A 111 1.75 -9.19 -0.79
C ARG A 111 1.86 -7.70 -0.45
N LYS A 112 3.01 -7.33 0.13
CA LYS A 112 3.35 -5.95 0.49
C LYS A 112 3.66 -5.01 -0.69
N ASN A 113 3.95 -5.56 -1.88
CA ASN A 113 4.40 -4.79 -3.04
C ASN A 113 3.32 -4.63 -4.14
N ARG A 114 2.04 -4.79 -3.81
CA ARG A 114 0.95 -4.60 -4.77
C ARG A 114 0.90 -3.14 -5.23
N MET A 115 0.83 -2.93 -6.54
CA MET A 115 0.61 -1.58 -7.09
C MET A 115 -0.82 -1.14 -6.76
N ASP A 116 -0.98 0.11 -6.34
CA ASP A 116 -2.30 0.70 -6.09
C ASP A 116 -3.17 0.65 -7.35
N ASP A 117 -4.46 0.39 -7.17
CA ASP A 117 -5.37 0.17 -8.29
C ASP A 117 -5.50 1.42 -9.17
N ALA A 118 -5.53 2.63 -8.58
CA ALA A 118 -5.61 3.86 -9.36
C ALA A 118 -4.37 4.05 -10.25
N VAL A 119 -3.18 3.79 -9.72
CA VAL A 119 -1.92 3.85 -10.47
C VAL A 119 -1.89 2.80 -11.58
N TYR A 120 -2.33 1.57 -11.29
CA TYR A 120 -2.42 0.51 -12.29
C TYR A 120 -3.31 0.89 -13.47
N TYR A 121 -4.49 1.45 -13.23
CA TYR A 121 -5.40 1.86 -14.31
C TYR A 121 -4.88 3.05 -15.10
N GLN A 122 -4.19 4.01 -14.46
CA GLN A 122 -3.52 5.10 -15.16
C GLN A 122 -2.47 4.59 -16.14
N PHE A 123 -1.63 3.64 -15.71
CA PHE A 123 -0.61 3.02 -16.54
C PHE A 123 -1.22 2.18 -17.67
N LYS A 124 -2.25 1.39 -17.36
CA LYS A 124 -2.98 0.59 -18.35
C LYS A 124 -3.57 1.44 -19.48
N ASN A 125 -4.14 2.61 -19.15
CA ASN A 125 -4.73 3.48 -20.16
C ASN A 125 -3.70 4.15 -21.08
N ARG A 126 -2.44 4.24 -20.64
CA ARG A 126 -1.34 4.92 -21.36
C ARG A 126 -0.24 3.97 -21.80
N GLU A 127 -0.47 2.65 -21.74
CA GLU A 127 0.56 1.62 -21.94
C GLU A 127 1.38 1.83 -23.22
N THR A 128 0.69 2.12 -24.32
CA THR A 128 1.31 2.37 -25.64
C THR A 128 2.26 3.57 -25.68
N GLU A 129 2.08 4.57 -24.81
CA GLU A 129 2.88 5.80 -24.76
C GLU A 129 3.98 5.77 -23.68
N LEU A 130 3.97 4.78 -22.77
CA LEU A 130 4.88 4.75 -21.63
C LEU A 130 6.30 4.40 -22.04
N GLU A 131 6.50 3.40 -22.89
CA GLU A 131 7.83 3.02 -23.38
C GLU A 131 8.50 4.17 -24.13
N GLU A 132 7.76 4.78 -25.07
CA GLU A 132 8.24 5.94 -25.80
C GLU A 132 8.48 7.14 -24.85
N GLY A 133 7.63 7.30 -23.84
CA GLY A 133 7.77 8.31 -22.79
C GLY A 133 9.07 8.17 -21.99
N ILE A 134 9.37 6.95 -21.53
CA ILE A 134 10.62 6.64 -20.81
C ILE A 134 11.83 6.97 -21.69
N GLU A 135 11.82 6.54 -22.96
CA GLU A 135 12.91 6.81 -23.88
C GLU A 135 13.09 8.32 -24.12
N LYS A 136 12.00 9.06 -24.35
CA LYS A 136 12.00 10.53 -24.52
C LYS A 136 12.57 11.24 -23.31
N ILE A 137 12.17 10.84 -22.10
CA ILE A 137 12.69 11.43 -20.86
C ILE A 137 14.19 11.15 -20.73
N ARG A 138 14.64 9.89 -20.87
CA ARG A 138 16.06 9.55 -20.75
C ARG A 138 16.93 10.28 -21.77
N LYS A 139 16.48 10.38 -23.03
CA LYS A 139 17.17 11.17 -24.06
C LYS A 139 17.28 12.65 -23.66
N THR A 140 16.20 13.21 -23.11
CA THR A 140 16.13 14.61 -22.68
C THR A 140 17.02 14.88 -21.47
N GLU A 141 17.04 13.99 -20.47
CA GLU A 141 17.92 14.04 -19.30
C GLU A 141 19.40 13.99 -19.71
N ASN A 142 19.76 13.02 -20.56
CA ASN A 142 21.12 12.88 -21.08
C ASN A 142 21.56 14.11 -21.88
N TYR A 143 20.68 14.64 -22.73
CA TYR A 143 20.96 15.88 -23.46
C TYR A 143 21.15 17.07 -22.51
N GLY A 144 20.36 17.16 -21.44
CA GLY A 144 20.51 18.19 -20.41
C GLY A 144 21.88 18.15 -19.71
N VAL A 145 22.42 16.96 -19.44
CA VAL A 145 23.77 16.79 -18.89
C VAL A 145 24.82 17.33 -19.86
N LEU A 146 24.74 16.98 -21.15
CA LEU A 146 25.67 17.47 -22.18
C LEU A 146 25.62 19.00 -22.31
N VAL A 147 24.43 19.58 -22.37
CA VAL A 147 24.25 21.04 -22.45
C VAL A 147 24.80 21.75 -21.21
N LYS A 148 24.66 21.14 -20.03
CA LYS A 148 25.23 21.68 -18.79
C LYS A 148 26.77 21.64 -18.80
N GLN A 149 27.37 20.56 -19.31
CA GLN A 149 28.82 20.47 -19.49
C GLN A 149 29.35 21.52 -20.47
N ASP A 150 28.66 21.70 -21.62
CA ASP A 150 28.98 22.75 -22.58
C ASP A 150 28.92 24.14 -21.94
N MET A 151 27.90 24.40 -21.11
CA MET A 151 27.79 25.68 -20.38
C MET A 151 28.98 25.92 -19.47
N GLN A 152 29.36 24.93 -18.67
CA GLN A 152 30.50 25.02 -17.74
C GLN A 152 31.82 25.23 -18.48
N ARG A 153 31.99 24.55 -19.61
CA ARG A 153 33.16 24.75 -20.48
C ARG A 153 33.23 26.19 -21.00
N LEU A 154 32.12 26.73 -21.51
CA LEU A 154 32.07 28.10 -22.02
C LEU A 154 32.29 29.14 -20.91
N GLU A 155 31.83 28.88 -19.69
CA GLU A 155 32.13 29.72 -18.53
C GLU A 155 33.63 29.72 -18.21
N GLY A 156 34.28 28.55 -18.27
CA GLY A 156 35.74 28.45 -18.11
C GLY A 156 36.50 29.23 -19.20
N GLU A 157 36.11 29.08 -20.46
CA GLU A 157 36.70 29.84 -21.58
C GLU A 157 36.50 31.35 -21.40
N ARG A 158 35.34 31.78 -20.88
CA ARG A 158 35.04 33.19 -20.63
C ARG A 158 35.98 33.78 -19.58
N LEU A 159 36.18 33.06 -18.48
CA LEU A 159 37.11 33.47 -17.43
C LEU A 159 38.55 33.58 -17.95
N ALA A 160 38.98 32.68 -18.84
CA ALA A 160 40.30 32.75 -19.47
C ALA A 160 40.46 34.01 -20.34
N TYR A 161 39.44 34.37 -21.12
CA TYR A 161 39.46 35.63 -21.89
C TYR A 161 39.41 36.88 -21.01
N GLU A 162 38.63 36.86 -19.91
CA GLU A 162 38.61 37.96 -18.95
C GLU A 162 40.00 38.15 -18.29
N TYR A 163 40.66 37.06 -17.91
CA TYR A 163 42.02 37.10 -17.39
C TYR A 163 43.01 37.67 -18.41
N ARG A 164 43.00 37.16 -19.65
CA ARG A 164 43.92 37.62 -20.71
C ARG A 164 43.70 39.10 -21.05
N LYS A 165 42.45 39.55 -21.04
CA LYS A 165 42.10 40.97 -21.21
C LYS A 165 42.73 41.81 -20.11
N ASN A 166 42.59 41.42 -18.85
CA ASN A 166 43.16 42.15 -17.72
C ASN A 166 44.69 42.17 -17.75
N GLU A 167 45.32 41.06 -18.15
CA GLU A 167 46.77 40.96 -18.33
C GLU A 167 47.27 41.92 -19.42
N LEU A 168 46.65 41.90 -20.61
CA LEU A 168 46.99 42.82 -21.71
C LEU A 168 46.76 44.28 -21.32
N HIS A 169 45.70 44.56 -20.58
CA HIS A 169 45.43 45.91 -20.07
C HIS A 169 46.55 46.39 -19.14
N GLY A 170 46.94 45.57 -18.16
CA GLY A 170 48.07 45.86 -17.28
C GLY A 170 49.40 46.00 -18.01
N MET A 171 49.66 45.17 -19.03
CA MET A 171 50.84 45.32 -19.89
C MET A 171 50.85 46.67 -20.62
N MET A 172 49.72 47.10 -21.18
CA MET A 172 49.60 48.39 -21.86
C MET A 172 49.79 49.57 -20.90
N GLU A 173 49.23 49.50 -19.69
CA GLU A 173 49.45 50.50 -18.64
C GLU A 173 50.92 50.57 -18.22
N ASN A 174 51.58 49.42 -18.04
CA ASN A 174 53.00 49.35 -17.71
C ASN A 174 53.89 49.91 -18.84
N LEU A 175 53.59 49.61 -20.10
CA LEU A 175 54.31 50.18 -21.26
C LEU A 175 54.14 51.70 -21.33
N ARG A 176 52.94 52.21 -21.04
CA ARG A 176 52.69 53.66 -20.97
C ARG A 176 53.48 54.30 -19.83
N GLY A 177 53.50 53.69 -18.65
CA GLY A 177 54.31 54.15 -17.52
C GLY A 177 55.82 54.15 -17.85
N MET A 178 56.31 53.07 -18.46
CA MET A 178 57.71 52.96 -18.89
C MET A 178 58.08 54.01 -19.94
N ALA A 179 57.19 54.30 -20.90
CA ALA A 179 57.40 55.36 -21.88
C ALA A 179 57.52 56.75 -21.24
N VAL A 180 56.68 57.06 -20.23
CA VAL A 180 56.77 58.31 -19.46
C VAL A 180 58.09 58.39 -18.71
N ILE A 181 58.48 57.33 -18.00
CA ILE A 181 59.77 57.28 -17.27
C ILE A 181 60.94 57.49 -18.25
N PHE A 182 60.93 56.80 -19.39
CA PHE A 182 61.99 56.92 -20.39
C PHE A 182 62.09 58.34 -20.98
N LEU A 183 60.95 58.97 -21.30
CA LEU A 183 60.93 60.37 -21.77
C LEU A 183 61.45 61.34 -20.72
N THR A 184 61.08 61.17 -19.45
CA THR A 184 61.61 62.03 -18.38
C THR A 184 63.13 61.86 -18.19
N ALA A 185 63.63 60.62 -18.23
CA ALA A 185 65.06 60.33 -18.16
C ALA A 185 65.83 60.94 -19.34
N LEU A 186 65.26 60.90 -20.55
CA LEU A 186 65.82 61.55 -21.74
C LEU A 186 65.98 63.07 -21.53
N VAL A 187 64.93 63.73 -21.05
CA VAL A 187 64.95 65.19 -20.81
C VAL A 187 66.02 65.55 -19.78
N ILE A 188 66.14 64.79 -18.69
CA ILE A 188 67.19 64.97 -17.69
C ILE A 188 68.58 64.77 -18.31
N CYS A 189 68.76 63.70 -19.11
CA CYS A 189 70.01 63.40 -19.79
C CYS A 189 70.45 64.52 -20.75
N LEU A 190 69.52 65.05 -21.55
CA LEU A 190 69.77 66.20 -22.43
C LEU A 190 70.12 67.46 -21.63
N GLY A 191 69.44 67.70 -20.50
CA GLY A 191 69.76 68.81 -19.60
C GLY A 191 71.16 68.72 -19.00
N LEU A 192 71.61 67.53 -18.59
CA LEU A 192 72.98 67.30 -18.10
C LEU A 192 74.03 67.53 -19.20
N LEU A 193 73.79 67.03 -20.42
CA LEU A 193 74.67 67.27 -21.56
C LEU A 193 74.79 68.77 -21.90
N ALA A 194 73.69 69.51 -21.78
CA ALA A 194 73.68 70.97 -21.96
C ALA A 194 74.49 71.68 -20.86
N ALA A 195 74.32 71.28 -19.61
CA ALA A 195 75.09 71.82 -18.48
C ALA A 195 76.60 71.58 -18.64
N LEU A 196 77.02 70.38 -19.07
CA LEU A 196 78.42 70.06 -19.36
C LEU A 196 78.99 70.91 -20.51
N GLN A 197 78.19 71.18 -21.54
CA GLN A 197 78.61 71.98 -22.69
C GLN A 197 78.82 73.46 -22.33
N PHE A 198 77.87 74.07 -21.61
CA PHE A 198 77.93 75.49 -21.27
C PHE A 198 78.75 75.80 -20.01
N GLY A 199 78.83 74.87 -19.05
CA GLY A 199 79.55 75.08 -17.79
C GLY A 199 81.03 74.68 -17.83
N LEU A 200 81.40 73.66 -18.62
CA LEU A 200 82.76 73.09 -18.64
C LEU A 200 83.45 73.20 -20.02
N HIS A 201 82.81 73.82 -21.01
CA HIS A 201 83.32 73.96 -22.39
C HIS A 201 83.77 72.63 -23.05
N MET A 202 83.19 71.48 -22.66
CA MET A 202 83.49 70.18 -23.27
C MET A 202 82.75 69.97 -24.61
N GLN A 203 83.37 69.21 -25.51
CA GLN A 203 82.79 68.83 -26.80
C GLN A 203 81.79 67.66 -26.64
N THR A 204 80.52 67.96 -26.40
CA THR A 204 79.45 66.98 -26.06
C THR A 204 78.67 66.44 -27.26
N GLN A 205 79.05 66.76 -28.50
CA GLN A 205 78.32 66.40 -29.73
C GLN A 205 78.06 64.89 -29.86
N VAL A 206 79.07 64.06 -29.57
CA VAL A 206 78.95 62.59 -29.61
C VAL A 206 77.91 62.08 -28.61
N GLY A 207 77.82 62.70 -27.42
CA GLY A 207 76.84 62.34 -26.39
C GLY A 207 75.39 62.57 -26.82
N TYR A 208 75.12 63.69 -27.52
CA TYR A 208 73.80 63.95 -28.08
C TYR A 208 73.40 62.93 -29.16
N PHE A 209 74.33 62.58 -30.06
CA PHE A 209 74.05 61.56 -31.08
C PHE A 209 73.72 60.20 -30.45
N ILE A 210 74.46 59.78 -29.43
CA ILE A 210 74.20 58.53 -28.71
C ILE A 210 72.84 58.59 -28.00
N ALA A 211 72.52 59.70 -27.32
CA ALA A 211 71.26 59.87 -26.61
C ALA A 211 70.05 59.81 -27.57
N VAL A 212 70.12 60.50 -28.71
CA VAL A 212 69.06 60.50 -29.72
C VAL A 212 68.91 59.11 -30.37
N LEU A 213 70.01 58.43 -30.67
CA LEU A 213 69.98 57.09 -31.26
C LEU A 213 69.40 56.06 -30.28
N ALA A 214 69.83 56.09 -29.02
CA ALA A 214 69.28 55.24 -27.96
C ALA A 214 67.79 55.52 -27.73
N ALA A 215 67.37 56.78 -27.77
CA ALA A 215 65.98 57.18 -27.64
C ALA A 215 65.10 56.65 -28.78
N ALA A 216 65.57 56.80 -30.02
CA ALA A 216 64.86 56.31 -31.19
C ALA A 216 64.69 54.78 -31.14
N LEU A 217 65.73 54.04 -30.72
CA LEU A 217 65.64 52.58 -30.57
C LEU A 217 64.68 52.16 -29.44
N ALA A 218 64.75 52.82 -28.28
CA ALA A 218 63.87 52.48 -27.16
C ALA A 218 62.40 52.81 -27.47
N LEU A 219 62.11 53.98 -28.05
CA LEU A 219 60.76 54.38 -28.43
C LEU A 219 60.17 53.47 -29.51
N THR A 220 60.96 53.04 -30.48
CA THR A 220 60.50 52.09 -31.51
C THR A 220 60.16 50.72 -30.91
N ILE A 221 60.99 50.20 -29.99
CA ILE A 221 60.70 48.94 -29.28
C ILE A 221 59.42 49.06 -28.43
N LEU A 222 59.26 50.15 -27.67
CA LEU A 222 58.06 50.42 -26.87
C LEU A 222 56.81 50.52 -27.74
N ALA A 223 56.90 51.24 -28.87
CA ALA A 223 55.79 51.40 -29.81
C ALA A 223 55.38 50.07 -30.46
N VAL A 224 56.33 49.24 -30.89
CA VAL A 224 56.05 47.92 -31.46
C VAL A 224 55.36 47.03 -30.42
N LYS A 225 55.90 46.95 -29.19
CA LYS A 225 55.29 46.16 -28.11
C LYS A 225 53.87 46.65 -27.76
N TYR A 226 53.65 47.96 -27.75
CA TYR A 226 52.33 48.53 -27.49
C TYR A 226 51.35 48.19 -28.62
N MET A 227 51.76 48.34 -29.88
CA MET A 227 50.93 48.01 -31.04
C MET A 227 50.58 46.53 -31.09
N ASP A 228 51.51 45.64 -30.73
CA ASP A 228 51.25 44.21 -30.68
C ASP A 228 50.26 43.84 -29.57
N ALA A 229 50.42 44.44 -28.37
CA ALA A 229 49.47 44.27 -27.27
C ALA A 229 48.06 44.80 -27.62
N ASP A 230 47.96 45.95 -28.29
CA ASP A 230 46.70 46.53 -28.74
C ASP A 230 46.00 45.66 -29.80
N ARG A 231 46.76 45.14 -30.78
CA ARG A 231 46.25 44.18 -31.77
C ARG A 231 45.78 42.88 -31.13
N GLU A 232 46.49 42.38 -30.12
CA GLU A 232 46.08 41.20 -29.36
C GLU A 232 44.80 41.48 -28.54
N MET A 233 44.73 42.63 -27.87
CA MET A 233 43.54 43.07 -27.14
C MET A 233 42.31 43.13 -28.06
N ALA A 234 42.45 43.72 -29.25
CA ALA A 234 41.37 43.75 -30.24
C ALA A 234 40.92 42.35 -30.70
N ARG A 235 41.85 41.38 -30.79
CA ARG A 235 41.52 39.97 -31.08
C ARG A 235 40.74 39.33 -29.92
N VAL A 236 41.27 39.44 -28.69
CA VAL A 236 40.63 38.92 -27.47
C VAL A 236 39.21 39.46 -27.29
N LEU A 237 38.99 40.76 -27.51
CA LEU A 237 37.66 41.37 -27.44
C LEU A 237 36.69 40.82 -28.50
N ARG A 238 37.17 40.55 -29.72
CA ARG A 238 36.33 39.93 -30.78
C ARG A 238 35.96 38.49 -30.41
N ASP A 239 36.90 37.71 -29.91
CA ASP A 239 36.66 36.33 -29.52
C ASP A 239 35.76 36.23 -28.29
N ALA A 240 35.94 37.11 -27.29
CA ALA A 240 35.04 37.22 -26.15
C ALA A 240 33.59 37.54 -26.58
N ARG A 241 33.39 38.45 -27.55
CA ARG A 241 32.04 38.73 -28.10
C ARG A 241 31.43 37.51 -28.80
N ARG A 242 32.24 36.72 -29.53
CA ARG A 242 31.78 35.46 -30.15
C ARG A 242 31.39 34.44 -29.09
N LEU A 243 32.18 34.34 -28.02
CA LEU A 243 31.91 33.44 -26.91
C LEU A 243 30.58 33.78 -26.21
N VAL A 244 30.28 35.06 -25.98
CA VAL A 244 28.98 35.49 -25.43
C VAL A 244 27.82 35.04 -26.31
N LYS A 245 27.94 35.14 -27.64
CA LYS A 245 26.91 34.63 -28.57
C LYS A 245 26.74 33.12 -28.45
N LEU A 246 27.84 32.38 -28.33
CA LEU A 246 27.82 30.93 -28.17
C LEU A 246 27.19 30.53 -26.82
N GLN A 247 27.54 31.24 -25.74
CA GLN A 247 26.96 31.03 -24.42
C GLN A 247 25.45 31.29 -24.43
N ASN A 248 24.97 32.36 -25.08
CA ASN A 248 23.54 32.62 -25.22
C ASN A 248 22.82 31.50 -25.99
N LYS A 249 23.44 30.98 -27.05
CA LYS A 249 22.91 29.84 -27.81
C LYS A 249 22.76 28.58 -26.94
N VAL A 250 23.78 28.26 -26.13
CA VAL A 250 23.73 27.13 -25.20
C VAL A 250 22.72 27.38 -24.07
N LYS A 251 22.57 28.62 -23.60
CA LYS A 251 21.55 28.99 -22.58
C LYS A 251 20.14 28.76 -23.09
N ILE A 252 19.86 29.14 -24.33
CA ILE A 252 18.56 28.87 -24.96
C ILE A 252 18.32 27.35 -25.02
N ARG A 253 19.32 26.57 -25.43
CA ARG A 253 19.20 25.09 -25.46
C ARG A 253 18.94 24.51 -24.07
N TYR A 254 19.63 25.03 -23.05
CA TYR A 254 19.45 24.61 -21.66
C TYR A 254 18.02 24.87 -21.17
N VAL A 255 17.53 26.10 -21.35
CA VAL A 255 16.17 26.47 -20.94
C VAL A 255 15.12 25.66 -21.70
N ASN A 256 15.29 25.48 -23.02
CA ASN A 256 14.38 24.67 -23.82
C ASN A 256 14.37 23.19 -23.38
N ASN A 257 15.54 22.62 -23.11
CA ASN A 257 15.64 21.24 -22.62
C ASN A 257 15.02 21.10 -21.22
N LYS A 258 15.25 22.06 -20.32
CA LYS A 258 14.64 22.08 -18.99
C LYS A 258 13.11 22.15 -19.07
N ASN A 259 12.57 23.08 -19.86
CA ASN A 259 11.13 23.20 -20.05
C ASN A 259 10.51 21.93 -20.65
N LEU A 260 11.20 21.29 -21.61
CA LEU A 260 10.75 20.03 -22.19
C LEU A 260 10.78 18.88 -21.17
N LEU A 261 11.81 18.84 -20.32
CA LEU A 261 11.92 17.85 -19.26
C LEU A 261 10.82 18.04 -18.21
N ASP A 262 10.61 19.28 -17.76
CA ASP A 262 9.53 19.65 -16.83
C ASP A 262 8.16 19.27 -17.40
N TYR A 263 7.93 19.49 -18.70
CA TYR A 263 6.71 19.02 -19.37
C TYR A 263 6.54 17.50 -19.28
N TYR A 264 7.58 16.72 -19.56
CA TYR A 264 7.47 15.26 -19.48
C TYR A 264 7.25 14.78 -18.05
N TYR A 265 7.93 15.38 -17.07
CA TYR A 265 7.73 15.10 -15.66
C TYR A 265 6.28 15.35 -15.23
N ILE A 266 5.66 16.44 -15.67
CA ILE A 266 4.24 16.71 -15.43
C ILE A 266 3.34 15.74 -16.21
N LYS A 267 3.64 15.45 -17.48
CA LYS A 267 2.82 14.54 -18.32
C LYS A 267 2.70 13.15 -17.70
N TYR A 268 3.79 12.63 -17.16
CA TYR A 268 3.88 11.27 -16.60
C TYR A 268 3.81 11.22 -15.08
N ASP A 269 3.66 12.35 -14.40
CA ASP A 269 3.62 12.49 -12.93
C ASP A 269 4.83 11.85 -12.22
N VAL A 270 6.03 12.14 -12.73
CA VAL A 270 7.30 11.60 -12.23
C VAL A 270 8.36 12.69 -12.12
N ASP A 271 9.36 12.44 -11.29
CA ASP A 271 10.50 13.34 -11.07
C ASP A 271 11.75 12.94 -11.90
N SER A 272 11.71 11.77 -12.55
CA SER A 272 12.84 11.22 -13.29
C SER A 272 12.41 10.09 -14.24
N GLY A 273 13.14 9.93 -15.33
CA GLY A 273 12.94 8.82 -16.27
C GLY A 273 13.14 7.46 -15.62
N LYS A 274 14.09 7.37 -14.68
CA LYS A 274 14.36 6.15 -13.91
C LYS A 274 13.20 5.75 -13.00
N LYS A 275 12.50 6.72 -12.40
CA LYS A 275 11.30 6.44 -11.59
C LYS A 275 10.16 5.94 -12.46
N LEU A 276 9.94 6.56 -13.63
CA LEU A 276 8.94 6.10 -14.60
C LEU A 276 9.24 4.68 -15.08
N GLU A 277 10.50 4.39 -15.41
CA GLU A 277 10.96 3.05 -15.82
C GLU A 277 10.70 2.01 -14.72
N LYS A 278 11.03 2.34 -13.46
CA LYS A 278 10.74 1.46 -12.32
C LYS A 278 9.23 1.20 -12.16
N LEU A 279 8.40 2.24 -12.23
CA LEU A 279 6.95 2.11 -12.13
C LEU A 279 6.39 1.28 -13.30
N TYR A 280 6.92 1.46 -14.50
CA TYR A 280 6.52 0.69 -15.68
C TYR A 280 6.84 -0.80 -15.52
N HIS A 281 8.03 -1.16 -15.02
CA HIS A 281 8.35 -2.55 -14.72
C HIS A 281 7.44 -3.15 -13.64
N GLN A 282 7.16 -2.40 -12.58
CA GLN A 282 6.19 -2.83 -11.56
C GLN A 282 4.79 -3.04 -12.16
N TYR A 283 4.37 -2.18 -13.08
CA TYR A 283 3.10 -2.32 -13.79
C TYR A 283 3.07 -3.61 -14.65
N LEU A 284 4.14 -3.92 -15.39
CA LEU A 284 4.21 -5.14 -16.19
C LEU A 284 4.14 -6.40 -15.33
N GLU A 285 4.87 -6.42 -14.21
CA GLU A 285 4.81 -7.51 -13.24
C GLU A 285 3.40 -7.65 -12.65
N GLU A 286 2.79 -6.55 -12.22
CA GLU A 286 1.41 -6.53 -11.68
C GLU A 286 0.38 -6.98 -12.75
N LYS A 287 0.56 -6.61 -14.02
CA LYS A 287 -0.32 -7.00 -15.12
C LYS A 287 -0.31 -8.51 -15.34
N GLU A 288 0.86 -9.13 -15.42
CA GLU A 288 0.97 -10.58 -15.54
C GLU A 288 0.43 -11.29 -14.30
N GLN A 289 0.69 -10.75 -13.11
CA GLN A 289 0.18 -11.33 -11.87
C GLN A 289 -1.35 -11.25 -11.77
N ARG A 290 -1.98 -10.12 -12.13
CA ARG A 290 -3.45 -10.00 -12.18
C ARG A 290 -4.08 -10.95 -13.19
N LYS A 291 -3.41 -11.19 -14.32
CA LYS A 291 -3.85 -12.18 -15.30
C LYS A 291 -3.77 -13.60 -14.72
N GLN A 292 -2.65 -13.97 -14.11
CA GLN A 292 -2.50 -15.27 -13.44
C GLN A 292 -3.53 -15.44 -12.34
N PHE A 293 -3.80 -14.41 -11.54
CA PHE A 293 -4.81 -14.43 -10.50
C PHE A 293 -6.22 -14.66 -11.06
N ALA A 294 -6.60 -13.95 -12.13
CA ALA A 294 -7.88 -14.16 -12.79
C ALA A 294 -8.00 -15.59 -13.38
N GLU A 295 -6.91 -16.13 -13.92
CA GLU A 295 -6.86 -17.52 -14.40
C GLU A 295 -6.99 -18.53 -13.24
N THR A 296 -6.30 -18.31 -12.12
CA THR A 296 -6.39 -19.15 -10.92
C THR A 296 -7.78 -19.08 -10.29
N GLU A 297 -8.40 -17.90 -10.25
CA GLU A 297 -9.76 -17.72 -9.75
C GLU A 297 -10.78 -18.47 -10.61
N ALA A 298 -10.69 -18.36 -11.94
CA ALA A 298 -11.55 -19.11 -12.86
C ALA A 298 -11.34 -20.63 -12.72
N ARG A 299 -10.09 -21.09 -12.56
CA ARG A 299 -9.79 -22.50 -12.31
C ARG A 299 -10.32 -22.97 -10.95
N ARG A 300 -10.22 -22.15 -9.91
CA ARG A 300 -10.74 -22.44 -8.57
C ARG A 300 -12.27 -22.59 -8.63
N GLU A 301 -12.97 -21.67 -9.29
CA GLU A 301 -14.41 -21.76 -9.47
C GLU A 301 -14.81 -23.02 -10.25
N TYR A 302 -14.06 -23.37 -11.29
CA TYR A 302 -14.25 -24.61 -12.04
C TYR A 302 -14.10 -25.86 -11.17
N TYR A 303 -13.00 -25.97 -10.40
CA TYR A 303 -12.77 -27.12 -9.51
C TYR A 303 -13.76 -27.16 -8.34
N HIS A 304 -14.22 -26.01 -7.84
CA HIS A 304 -15.24 -25.94 -6.80
C HIS A 304 -16.58 -26.48 -7.32
N LYS A 305 -17.00 -26.08 -8.52
CA LYS A 305 -18.18 -26.66 -9.19
C LYS A 305 -18.04 -28.15 -9.45
N GLN A 306 -16.85 -28.62 -9.85
CA GLN A 306 -16.60 -30.05 -10.00
C GLN A 306 -16.71 -30.81 -8.67
N LEU A 307 -16.17 -30.26 -7.58
CA LEU A 307 -16.25 -30.86 -6.26
C LEU A 307 -17.71 -30.97 -5.81
N LEU A 308 -18.49 -29.90 -5.95
CA LEU A 308 -19.93 -29.90 -5.64
C LEU A 308 -20.69 -30.93 -6.47
N ALA A 309 -20.39 -31.02 -7.78
CA ALA A 309 -21.02 -31.99 -8.66
C ALA A 309 -20.66 -33.45 -8.32
N GLN A 310 -19.45 -33.71 -7.82
CA GLN A 310 -19.08 -35.03 -7.31
C GLN A 310 -19.74 -35.34 -5.97
N LEU A 311 -19.70 -34.42 -5.01
CA LEU A 311 -20.33 -34.59 -3.71
C LEU A 311 -21.83 -34.82 -3.83
N GLY A 312 -22.50 -34.15 -4.77
CA GLY A 312 -23.93 -34.33 -5.04
C GLY A 312 -24.31 -35.68 -5.67
N ARG A 313 -23.34 -36.50 -6.12
CA ARG A 313 -23.60 -37.89 -6.55
C ARG A 313 -23.73 -38.84 -5.37
N TYR A 314 -23.27 -38.43 -4.20
CA TYR A 314 -23.36 -39.19 -2.96
C TYR A 314 -24.58 -38.73 -2.15
N ARG A 315 -24.90 -39.47 -1.09
CA ARG A 315 -26.03 -39.15 -0.19
C ARG A 315 -25.73 -38.00 0.78
N ILE A 316 -24.91 -37.04 0.33
CA ILE A 316 -24.52 -35.86 1.10
C ILE A 316 -25.60 -34.79 0.94
N ARG A 317 -26.26 -34.42 2.05
CA ARG A 317 -27.31 -33.40 2.07
C ARG A 317 -26.78 -31.98 1.90
N TYR A 318 -25.57 -31.70 2.39
CA TYR A 318 -24.99 -30.35 2.40
C TYR A 318 -23.56 -30.30 1.83
N PRO A 319 -23.40 -30.45 0.51
CA PRO A 319 -22.09 -30.45 -0.14
C PRO A 319 -21.35 -29.10 -0.05
N ASP A 320 -22.08 -27.99 0.10
CA ASP A 320 -21.50 -26.64 0.21
C ASP A 320 -20.63 -26.48 1.47
N GLN A 321 -21.01 -27.12 2.59
CA GLN A 321 -20.21 -27.04 3.82
C GLN A 321 -18.88 -27.80 3.70
N LEU A 322 -18.90 -28.97 3.05
CA LEU A 322 -17.69 -29.77 2.82
C LEU A 322 -16.77 -29.13 1.78
N SER A 323 -17.34 -28.55 0.72
CA SER A 323 -16.57 -27.85 -0.31
C SER A 323 -16.01 -26.50 0.15
N GLY A 324 -16.61 -25.88 1.18
CA GLY A 324 -16.11 -24.67 1.82
C GLY A 324 -14.95 -24.91 2.79
N ASN A 325 -14.82 -26.12 3.37
CA ASN A 325 -13.66 -26.51 4.16
C ASN A 325 -13.07 -27.82 3.65
N VAL A 326 -12.30 -27.70 2.58
CA VAL A 326 -11.69 -28.81 1.86
C VAL A 326 -10.71 -29.61 2.73
N THR A 327 -10.18 -29.05 3.84
CA THR A 327 -9.31 -29.79 4.77
C THR A 327 -10.02 -30.98 5.41
N VAL A 328 -11.33 -30.90 5.61
CA VAL A 328 -12.16 -32.00 6.11
C VAL A 328 -12.16 -33.17 5.12
N ILE A 329 -12.01 -32.93 3.82
CA ILE A 329 -11.92 -34.03 2.85
C ILE A 329 -10.51 -34.65 2.85
N LEU A 330 -9.48 -33.85 3.14
CA LEU A 330 -8.07 -34.24 2.97
C LEU A 330 -7.42 -34.85 4.21
N ASP A 331 -7.85 -34.47 5.41
CA ASP A 331 -7.24 -34.88 6.67
C ASP A 331 -8.26 -35.59 7.56
N HIS A 332 -8.02 -36.89 7.80
CA HIS A 332 -8.84 -37.69 8.69
C HIS A 332 -8.88 -37.12 10.12
N ARG A 333 -7.80 -36.49 10.59
CA ARG A 333 -7.79 -35.87 11.90
C ARG A 333 -8.80 -34.72 11.98
N GLU A 334 -8.85 -33.86 10.96
CA GLU A 334 -9.82 -32.77 10.88
C GLU A 334 -11.25 -33.33 10.80
N GLN A 335 -11.48 -34.42 10.04
CA GLN A 335 -12.79 -35.10 10.03
C GLN A 335 -13.23 -35.51 11.44
N VAL A 336 -12.33 -36.13 12.21
CA VAL A 336 -12.62 -36.59 13.57
C VAL A 336 -12.87 -35.41 14.51
N GLU A 337 -12.07 -34.34 14.41
CA GLU A 337 -12.25 -33.12 15.22
C GLU A 337 -13.61 -32.46 14.92
N ARG A 338 -13.98 -32.32 13.64
CA ARG A 338 -15.29 -31.79 13.21
C ARG A 338 -16.45 -32.67 13.66
N ARG A 339 -16.31 -34.00 13.52
CA ARG A 339 -17.32 -34.94 14.00
C ARG A 339 -17.50 -34.82 15.51
N HIS A 340 -16.42 -34.70 16.27
CA HIS A 340 -16.48 -34.54 17.72
C HIS A 340 -17.20 -33.23 18.11
N GLU A 341 -16.87 -32.12 17.45
CA GLU A 341 -17.55 -30.82 17.64
C GLU A 341 -19.07 -30.95 17.39
N LEU A 342 -19.47 -31.57 16.29
CA LEU A 342 -20.87 -31.78 15.93
C LEU A 342 -21.58 -32.73 16.92
N ILE A 343 -20.91 -33.77 17.42
CA ILE A 343 -21.47 -34.67 18.45
C ILE A 343 -21.75 -33.89 19.74
N LEU A 344 -20.78 -33.07 20.20
CA LEU A 344 -20.96 -32.24 21.40
C LEU A 344 -22.10 -31.25 21.21
N ARG A 345 -22.17 -30.59 20.05
CA ARG A 345 -23.26 -29.67 19.72
C ARG A 345 -24.61 -30.39 19.72
N ARG A 346 -24.71 -31.57 19.10
CA ARG A 346 -25.92 -32.40 19.10
C ARG A 346 -26.35 -32.81 20.51
N GLN A 347 -25.40 -33.15 21.38
CA GLN A 347 -25.66 -33.49 22.78
C GLN A 347 -26.18 -32.27 23.57
N SER A 348 -25.59 -31.09 23.34
CA SER A 348 -26.07 -29.84 23.97
C SER A 348 -27.48 -29.51 23.54
N LEU A 349 -27.77 -29.56 22.23
CA LEU A 349 -29.10 -29.34 21.68
C LEU A 349 -30.11 -30.32 22.27
N ARG A 350 -29.74 -31.60 22.40
CA ARG A 350 -30.59 -32.61 23.05
C ARG A 350 -30.91 -32.26 24.50
N LYS A 351 -29.90 -31.86 25.29
CA LYS A 351 -30.12 -31.46 26.69
C LYS A 351 -31.04 -30.25 26.82
N GLN A 352 -30.89 -29.27 25.93
CA GLN A 352 -31.78 -28.10 25.89
C GLN A 352 -33.21 -28.49 25.50
N MET A 353 -33.38 -29.36 24.50
CA MET A 353 -34.71 -29.88 24.16
C MET A 353 -35.32 -30.72 25.28
N ASP A 354 -34.53 -31.55 25.97
CA ASP A 354 -35.00 -32.34 27.12
C ASP A 354 -35.47 -31.40 28.26
N TYR A 355 -34.70 -30.35 28.56
CA TYR A 355 -35.08 -29.31 29.54
C TYR A 355 -36.36 -28.57 29.13
N ASN A 356 -36.43 -28.10 27.89
CA ASN A 356 -37.61 -27.41 27.37
C ASN A 356 -38.85 -28.34 27.37
N ASN A 357 -38.69 -29.61 27.03
CA ASN A 357 -39.78 -30.60 27.14
C ASN A 357 -40.22 -30.81 28.60
N THR A 358 -39.30 -30.83 29.58
CA THR A 358 -39.67 -30.92 30.99
C THR A 358 -40.43 -29.69 31.45
N VAL A 359 -39.96 -28.48 31.11
CA VAL A 359 -40.62 -27.22 31.46
C VAL A 359 -42.02 -27.12 30.85
N ALA A 360 -42.17 -27.44 29.57
CA ALA A 360 -43.49 -27.48 28.93
C ALA A 360 -44.40 -28.57 29.52
N GLY A 361 -43.82 -29.70 29.95
CA GLY A 361 -44.54 -30.78 30.62
C GLY A 361 -45.06 -30.37 32.00
N GLU A 362 -44.23 -29.71 32.80
CA GLU A 362 -44.56 -29.18 34.12
C GLU A 362 -45.64 -28.10 34.03
N ALA A 363 -45.49 -27.13 33.12
CA ALA A 363 -46.51 -26.10 32.90
C ALA A 363 -47.87 -26.69 32.46
N LYS A 364 -47.87 -27.73 31.60
CA LYS A 364 -49.09 -28.45 31.22
C LYS A 364 -49.70 -29.23 32.38
N GLN A 365 -48.87 -29.81 33.25
CA GLN A 365 -49.34 -30.55 34.41
C GLN A 365 -49.94 -29.59 35.45
N GLU A 366 -49.35 -28.42 35.66
CA GLU A 366 -49.87 -27.40 36.57
C GLU A 366 -51.28 -26.94 36.14
N ILE A 367 -51.50 -26.67 34.84
CA ILE A 367 -52.84 -26.35 34.32
C ILE A 367 -53.84 -27.48 34.61
N LYS A 368 -53.45 -28.74 34.42
CA LYS A 368 -54.31 -29.91 34.72
C LYS A 368 -54.61 -30.02 36.21
N ASP A 369 -53.62 -29.81 37.06
CA ASP A 369 -53.74 -29.90 38.51
C ASP A 369 -54.62 -28.77 39.07
N ILE A 370 -54.62 -27.59 38.45
CA ILE A 370 -55.57 -26.50 38.76
C ILE A 370 -56.99 -26.89 38.33
N VAL A 371 -57.17 -27.43 37.13
CA VAL A 371 -58.49 -27.90 36.65
C VAL A 371 -59.08 -28.99 37.55
N MET A 372 -58.24 -29.91 38.04
CA MET A 372 -58.68 -30.96 38.98
C MET A 372 -58.95 -30.43 40.39
N ALA A 373 -58.14 -29.49 40.89
CA ALA A 373 -58.31 -28.91 42.22
C ALA A 373 -59.52 -27.95 42.30
N TYR A 374 -59.87 -27.29 41.19
CA TYR A 374 -60.97 -26.34 41.12
C TYR A 374 -61.94 -26.66 39.96
N PRO A 375 -62.76 -27.73 40.07
CA PRO A 375 -63.65 -28.17 38.99
C PRO A 375 -64.68 -27.11 38.57
N ARG A 376 -65.02 -26.17 39.47
CA ARG A 376 -65.96 -25.07 39.20
C ARG A 376 -65.45 -24.10 38.12
N TYR A 377 -64.14 -23.93 38.00
CA TYR A 377 -63.49 -23.05 37.01
C TYR A 377 -62.92 -23.82 35.81
N ALA A 378 -63.13 -25.13 35.74
CA ALA A 378 -62.60 -25.98 34.69
C ALA A 378 -63.03 -25.55 33.27
N ALA A 379 -64.30 -25.15 33.09
CA ALA A 379 -64.80 -24.69 31.80
C ALA A 379 -64.13 -23.39 31.32
N GLU A 380 -63.90 -22.44 32.24
CA GLU A 380 -63.22 -21.17 31.98
C GLU A 380 -61.74 -21.39 31.61
N ILE A 381 -61.03 -22.23 32.37
CA ILE A 381 -59.63 -22.56 32.10
C ILE A 381 -59.50 -23.30 30.76
N THR A 382 -60.43 -24.20 30.43
CA THR A 382 -60.42 -24.91 29.14
C THR A 382 -60.66 -23.94 27.98
N GLU A 383 -61.57 -22.97 28.13
CA GLU A 383 -61.79 -21.92 27.13
C GLU A 383 -60.56 -21.03 26.95
N MET A 384 -59.81 -20.74 28.01
CA MET A 384 -58.53 -20.02 27.91
C MET A 384 -57.48 -20.80 27.12
N VAL A 385 -57.34 -22.10 27.38
CA VAL A 385 -56.43 -22.98 26.63
C VAL A 385 -56.83 -23.04 25.16
N ASP A 386 -58.12 -23.22 24.86
CA ASP A 386 -58.63 -23.31 23.48
C ASP A 386 -58.42 -22.00 22.70
N ARG A 387 -58.67 -20.85 23.34
CA ARG A 387 -58.40 -19.53 22.74
C ARG A 387 -56.92 -19.36 22.44
N TYR A 388 -56.05 -19.77 23.37
CA TYR A 388 -54.61 -19.62 23.20
C TYR A 388 -54.05 -20.55 22.10
N ASP A 389 -54.51 -21.80 22.04
CA ASP A 389 -54.19 -22.74 20.96
C ASP A 389 -54.63 -22.21 19.59
N SER A 390 -55.78 -21.52 19.51
CA SER A 390 -56.28 -20.93 18.25
C SER A 390 -55.46 -19.75 17.74
N VAL A 391 -54.77 -19.02 18.62
CA VAL A 391 -53.95 -17.84 18.30
C VAL A 391 -52.50 -18.21 17.96
N TYR A 392 -51.96 -19.28 18.57
CA TYR A 392 -50.56 -19.67 18.42
C TYR A 392 -50.32 -20.86 17.46
N ARG A 393 -51.36 -21.58 17.02
CA ARG A 393 -51.26 -22.65 16.00
C ARG A 393 -51.74 -22.28 14.59
N SER A 394 -52.09 -21.01 14.35
CA SER A 394 -52.29 -20.44 13.01
C SER A 394 -51.00 -19.81 12.49
#